data_AF-A0A9P9A2V7-F1
#
_entry.id   AF-A0A9P9A2V7-F1
#
_cell.length_a   1.000
_cell.length_b   1.000
_cell.length_c   1.000
_cell.angle_alpha   90.00
_cell.angle_beta   90.00
_cell.angle_gamma   90.00
#
_symmetry.space_group_name_H-M   'P 1'
#
loop_
_entity.id
_entity.type
_entity.pdbx_description
1 polymer ?
#
loop_
_entity_poly.entity_id
_entity_poly.type
_entity_poly.pdbx_seq_one_letter_code
_entity_poly.pdbx_strand_id
1 'polypeptide(L)'
;MYDRQVSCTESSCSYCHDLFSPFATKGHITMFSSHPQCSQSGKAPIPVILNDTLTRQARKKAAAKFSKRRRTLVKRAHDLYRDCDAEVFLVIKKNNKLHVFNSEPSRASWPPSYDSIIKSYPLPNIQTPLTMQVSNAKNGVES
;
A
#
# COMPACT_ATOMS: atom_id res chain seq x y z
N MET A 1 28.57 41.35 2.11
CA MET A 1 28.06 40.02 2.52
C MET A 1 27.84 39.23 1.24
N TYR A 2 28.74 38.29 0.92
CA TYR A 2 28.62 37.48 -0.30
C TYR A 2 27.67 36.32 -0.05
N ASP A 3 26.60 36.27 -0.83
CA ASP A 3 25.66 35.15 -0.88
C ASP A 3 26.39 33.90 -1.40
N ARG A 4 26.34 32.83 -0.62
CA ARG A 4 26.99 31.56 -0.91
C ARG A 4 26.09 30.81 -1.90
N GLN A 5 26.37 30.90 -3.19
CA GLN A 5 25.69 30.08 -4.19
C GLN A 5 26.01 28.60 -3.94
N VAL A 6 25.03 27.86 -3.44
CA VAL A 6 25.08 26.39 -3.35
C VAL A 6 24.61 25.84 -4.69
N SER A 7 25.55 25.36 -5.49
CA SER A 7 25.26 24.65 -6.74
C SER A 7 24.75 23.24 -6.43
N CYS A 8 23.46 23.01 -6.69
CA CYS A 8 22.86 21.68 -6.61
C CYS A 8 23.44 20.79 -7.72
N THR A 9 24.36 19.90 -7.33
CA THR A 9 24.74 18.75 -8.15
C THR A 9 23.73 17.62 -7.90
N GLU A 10 23.39 16.88 -8.96
CA GLU A 10 22.22 15.98 -9.14
C GLU A 10 21.95 14.88 -8.08
N SER A 11 22.69 14.82 -6.96
CA SER A 11 22.59 13.75 -5.96
C SER A 11 22.26 14.19 -4.53
N SER A 12 22.00 15.47 -4.26
CA SER A 12 21.96 15.98 -2.88
C SER A 12 20.70 16.78 -2.47
N CYS A 13 19.62 16.77 -3.25
CA CYS A 13 18.38 17.44 -2.84
C CYS A 13 17.55 16.51 -1.94
N SER A 14 17.64 16.72 -0.62
CA SER A 14 16.92 15.95 0.41
C SER A 14 15.38 16.01 0.24
N TYR A 15 14.84 17.09 -0.33
CA TYR A 15 13.39 17.26 -0.55
C TYR A 15 12.82 16.43 -1.69
N CYS A 16 13.62 16.08 -2.71
CA CYS A 16 13.14 15.32 -3.88
C CYS A 16 13.07 13.81 -3.61
N HIS A 17 13.73 13.32 -2.56
CA HIS A 17 13.83 11.89 -2.25
C HIS A 17 12.59 11.31 -1.55
N ASP A 18 11.73 12.15 -0.98
CA ASP A 18 10.62 11.70 -0.10
C ASP A 18 9.25 11.57 -0.79
N LEU A 19 9.11 12.00 -2.05
CA LEU A 19 7.83 11.96 -2.79
C LEU A 19 7.81 10.95 -3.95
N PHE A 20 8.53 9.82 -3.82
CA PHE A 20 8.42 8.68 -4.73
C PHE A 20 7.11 7.90 -4.51
N SER A 21 5.97 8.44 -4.95
CA SER A 21 4.73 7.67 -5.05
C SER A 21 4.37 7.38 -6.51
N PRO A 22 4.49 6.12 -6.98
CA PRO A 22 4.23 5.77 -8.37
C PRO A 22 2.73 5.55 -8.58
N PHE A 23 1.98 6.62 -8.82
CA PHE A 23 0.65 6.49 -9.42
C PHE A 23 0.81 6.35 -10.93
N ALA A 24 0.77 5.10 -11.40
CA ALA A 24 0.84 4.76 -12.82
C ALA A 24 -0.56 4.82 -13.46
N THR A 25 -0.87 5.89 -14.18
CA THR A 25 -1.91 5.85 -15.21
C THR A 25 -1.31 5.38 -16.53
N LYS A 26 -2.13 4.78 -17.38
CA LYS A 26 -1.73 3.98 -18.56
C LYS A 26 -0.64 4.69 -19.39
N GLY A 27 0.58 4.15 -19.33
CA GLY A 27 1.67 4.48 -20.25
C GLY A 27 2.46 5.76 -19.95
N HIS A 28 2.09 6.56 -18.94
CA HIS A 28 2.83 7.77 -18.60
C HIS A 28 2.84 7.98 -17.07
N ILE A 29 4.03 8.12 -16.48
CA ILE A 29 4.19 8.59 -15.10
C ILE A 29 4.53 10.08 -15.19
N THR A 30 3.61 10.95 -14.82
CA THR A 30 3.89 12.38 -14.66
C THR A 30 4.48 12.60 -13.27
N MET A 31 5.78 12.94 -13.19
CA MET A 31 6.41 13.35 -11.93
C MET A 31 6.10 14.82 -11.67
N PHE A 32 5.34 15.12 -10.62
CA PHE A 32 5.18 16.49 -10.15
C PHE A 32 6.30 16.80 -9.16
N SER A 33 7.36 17.47 -9.62
CA SER A 33 8.33 18.13 -8.73
C SER A 33 7.76 19.46 -8.27
N SER A 34 6.95 19.46 -7.22
CA SER A 34 6.44 20.70 -6.60
C SER A 34 7.41 21.20 -5.53
N HIS A 35 8.59 21.70 -5.93
CA HIS A 35 9.38 22.62 -5.10
C HIS A 35 10.06 23.72 -5.95
N PRO A 36 9.87 25.01 -5.62
CA PRO A 36 10.25 26.15 -6.47
C PRO A 36 11.75 26.29 -6.74
N GLN A 37 12.64 25.74 -5.89
CA GLN A 37 14.09 25.86 -6.11
C GLN A 37 14.64 24.95 -7.23
N CYS A 38 13.94 23.88 -7.62
CA CYS A 38 14.42 22.96 -8.65
C CYS A 38 13.84 23.27 -10.04
N SER A 39 12.92 24.23 -10.15
CA SER A 39 12.24 24.57 -11.42
C SER A 39 13.07 25.46 -12.35
N GLN A 40 14.25 25.95 -11.91
CA GLN A 40 15.06 26.89 -12.69
C GLN A 40 16.12 26.24 -13.58
N SER A 41 16.42 24.95 -13.42
CA SER A 41 17.20 24.25 -14.45
C SER A 41 16.25 23.82 -15.57
N GLY A 42 16.18 24.60 -16.64
CA GLY A 42 15.37 24.36 -17.85
C GLY A 42 15.74 23.10 -18.65
N LYS A 43 16.19 22.02 -17.99
CA LYS A 43 16.26 20.70 -18.58
C LYS A 43 14.87 20.09 -18.46
N ALA A 44 14.20 19.93 -19.59
CA ALA A 44 12.98 19.13 -19.67
C ALA A 44 13.23 17.78 -18.95
N PRO A 45 12.27 17.26 -18.16
CA PRO A 45 12.40 15.94 -17.58
C PRO A 45 12.73 14.97 -18.71
N ILE A 46 13.91 14.37 -18.66
CA ILE A 46 14.27 13.31 -19.61
C ILE A 46 13.22 12.22 -19.36
N PRO A 47 12.38 11.87 -20.35
CA PRO A 47 11.52 10.72 -20.20
C PRO A 47 12.44 9.53 -20.00
N VAL A 48 12.48 8.99 -18.78
CA VAL A 48 13.13 7.72 -18.54
C VAL A 48 12.25 6.70 -19.27
N ILE A 49 12.61 6.40 -20.53
CA ILE A 49 12.02 5.32 -21.31
C ILE A 49 12.42 4.04 -20.58
N LEU A 50 11.64 3.66 -19.57
CA LEU A 50 11.86 2.40 -18.87
C LEU A 50 11.52 1.30 -19.88
N ASN A 51 12.56 0.60 -20.36
CA ASN A 51 12.42 -0.49 -21.33
C ASN A 51 11.22 -1.39 -20.98
N ASP A 52 10.43 -1.76 -21.98
CA ASP A 52 9.21 -2.57 -21.83
C ASP A 52 9.47 -3.88 -21.04
N THR A 53 10.70 -4.41 -21.15
CA THR A 53 11.17 -5.55 -20.37
C THR A 53 11.18 -5.31 -18.86
N LEU A 54 11.64 -4.14 -18.39
CA LEU A 54 11.69 -3.77 -16.98
C LEU A 54 10.29 -3.57 -16.41
N THR A 55 9.40 -2.91 -17.15
CA THR A 55 8.00 -2.73 -16.73
C THR A 55 7.26 -4.07 -16.66
N ARG A 56 7.47 -4.96 -17.63
CA ARG A 56 6.92 -6.32 -17.64
C ARG A 56 7.43 -7.15 -16.46
N GLN A 57 8.73 -7.08 -16.16
CA GLN A 57 9.31 -7.76 -15.00
C GLN A 57 8.74 -7.22 -13.67
N ALA A 58 8.59 -5.90 -13.53
CA ALA A 58 7.98 -5.29 -12.35
C ALA A 58 6.53 -5.75 -12.15
N ARG A 59 5.73 -5.78 -13.23
CA ARG A 59 4.35 -6.32 -13.21
C ARG A 59 4.31 -7.79 -12.80
N LYS A 60 5.20 -8.62 -13.36
CA LYS A 60 5.34 -10.04 -12.98
C LYS A 60 5.68 -10.20 -11.50
N LYS A 61 6.68 -9.45 -11.01
CA LYS A 61 7.07 -9.44 -9.58
C LYS A 61 5.92 -9.02 -8.68
N ALA A 62 5.19 -7.96 -9.03
CA ALA A 62 4.03 -7.49 -8.26
C ALA A 62 2.87 -8.52 -8.25
N ALA A 63 2.63 -9.21 -9.36
CA ALA A 63 1.64 -10.28 -9.45
C ALA A 63 2.02 -11.50 -8.60
N ALA A 64 3.29 -11.91 -8.63
CA ALA A 64 3.81 -13.00 -7.82
C ALA A 64 3.74 -12.66 -6.31
N LYS A 65 4.18 -11.44 -5.93
CA LYS A 65 4.10 -10.94 -4.55
C LYS A 65 2.66 -10.95 -4.02
N PHE A 66 1.71 -10.46 -4.81
CA PHE A 66 0.30 -10.50 -4.45
C PHE A 66 -0.20 -11.94 -4.29
N SER A 67 0.11 -12.82 -5.23
CA SER A 67 -0.34 -14.21 -5.19
C SER A 67 0.18 -14.93 -3.95
N LYS A 68 1.47 -14.73 -3.61
CA LYS A 68 2.09 -15.26 -2.39
C LYS A 68 1.40 -14.70 -1.13
N ARG A 69 1.30 -13.37 -1.00
CA ARG A 69 0.68 -12.72 0.16
C ARG A 69 -0.78 -13.13 0.36
N ARG A 70 -1.57 -13.17 -0.72
CA ARG A 70 -2.97 -13.62 -0.68
C ARG A 70 -3.06 -15.05 -0.17
N ARG A 71 -2.25 -15.97 -0.71
CA ARG A 71 -2.25 -17.38 -0.28
C ARG A 71 -1.88 -17.51 1.18
N THR A 72 -0.84 -16.80 1.62
CA THR A 72 -0.43 -16.80 3.04
C THR A 72 -1.54 -16.26 3.93
N LEU A 73 -2.18 -15.14 3.55
CA LEU A 73 -3.25 -14.54 4.35
C LEU A 73 -4.46 -15.48 4.48
N VAL A 74 -4.89 -16.12 3.38
CA VAL A 74 -5.96 -17.12 3.42
C VAL A 74 -5.57 -18.31 4.30
N LYS A 75 -4.32 -18.79 4.22
CA LYS A 75 -3.84 -19.84 5.13
C LYS A 75 -3.93 -19.41 6.60
N ARG A 76 -3.53 -18.18 6.92
CA ARG A 76 -3.64 -17.64 8.29
C ARG A 76 -5.09 -17.49 8.76
N ALA A 77 -5.98 -17.06 7.88
CA ALA A 77 -7.41 -17.01 8.19
C ALA A 77 -7.97 -18.40 8.53
N HIS A 78 -7.57 -19.42 7.76
CA HIS A 78 -7.93 -20.81 8.05
C HIS A 78 -7.30 -21.33 9.35
N ASP A 79 -6.02 -21.02 9.61
CA ASP A 79 -5.35 -21.37 10.86
C ASP A 79 -6.09 -20.76 12.06
N LEU A 80 -6.54 -19.49 11.99
CA LEU A 80 -7.34 -18.86 13.05
C LEU A 80 -8.67 -19.57 13.31
N TYR A 81 -9.37 -19.97 12.24
CA TYR A 81 -10.60 -20.75 12.36
C TYR A 81 -10.35 -22.09 13.05
N ARG A 82 -9.35 -22.84 12.58
CA ARG A 82 -9.06 -24.18 13.09
C ARG A 82 -8.50 -24.17 14.51
N ASP A 83 -7.57 -23.26 14.81
CA ASP A 83 -6.77 -23.30 16.04
C ASP A 83 -7.41 -22.48 17.18
N CYS A 84 -8.23 -21.47 16.85
CA CYS A 84 -8.85 -20.59 17.84
C CYS A 84 -10.38 -20.64 17.83
N ASP A 85 -11.00 -21.52 17.05
CA ASP A 85 -12.47 -21.60 16.85
C ASP A 85 -13.10 -20.25 16.48
N ALA A 86 -12.34 -19.45 15.72
CA ALA A 86 -12.74 -18.10 15.35
C ALA A 86 -13.47 -18.09 14.01
N GLU A 87 -14.63 -17.45 13.94
CA GLU A 87 -15.34 -17.26 12.68
C GLU A 87 -14.66 -16.15 11.85
N VAL A 88 -14.21 -16.47 10.64
CA VAL A 88 -13.41 -15.57 9.82
C VAL A 88 -14.00 -15.40 8.43
N PHE A 89 -14.18 -14.14 8.03
CA PHE A 89 -14.56 -13.75 6.68
C PHE A 89 -13.55 -12.75 6.11
N LEU A 90 -13.06 -13.02 4.90
CA LEU A 90 -12.04 -12.20 4.26
C LEU A 90 -12.41 -11.93 2.80
N VAL A 91 -12.37 -10.67 2.41
CA VAL A 91 -12.58 -10.22 1.03
C VAL A 91 -11.38 -9.42 0.55
N ILE A 92 -10.84 -9.79 -0.61
CA ILE A 92 -9.74 -9.09 -1.26
C ILE A 92 -10.17 -8.74 -2.68
N LYS A 93 -10.27 -7.44 -2.98
CA LYS A 93 -10.51 -6.93 -4.34
C LYS A 93 -9.20 -6.50 -4.99
N LYS A 94 -8.87 -7.07 -6.15
CA LYS A 94 -7.73 -6.61 -6.97
C LYS A 94 -8.02 -6.80 -8.45
N ASN A 95 -7.75 -5.77 -9.27
CA ASN A 95 -7.93 -5.80 -10.73
C ASN A 95 -9.32 -6.34 -11.14
N ASN A 96 -10.39 -5.80 -10.54
CA ASN A 96 -11.78 -6.25 -10.71
C ASN A 96 -12.09 -7.71 -10.33
N LYS A 97 -11.14 -8.45 -9.76
CA LYS A 97 -11.36 -9.79 -9.23
C LYS A 97 -11.54 -9.75 -7.72
N LEU A 98 -12.60 -10.41 -7.25
CA LEU A 98 -12.81 -10.69 -5.83
C LEU A 98 -12.20 -12.05 -5.48
N HIS A 99 -11.51 -12.09 -4.36
CA HIS A 99 -11.06 -13.30 -3.70
C HIS A 99 -11.69 -13.33 -2.31
N VAL A 100 -12.49 -14.36 -2.05
CA VAL A 100 -13.24 -14.50 -0.80
C VAL A 100 -12.80 -15.77 -0.09
N PHE A 101 -12.62 -15.67 1.22
CA PHE A 101 -12.51 -16.81 2.13
C PHE A 101 -13.64 -16.67 3.16
N ASN A 102 -14.40 -17.74 3.35
CA ASN A 102 -15.48 -17.84 4.31
C ASN A 102 -15.30 -19.13 5.11
N SER A 103 -15.15 -19.02 6.43
CA SER A 103 -15.08 -20.18 7.33
C SER A 103 -16.42 -20.93 7.42
N GLU A 104 -17.54 -20.21 7.31
CA GLU A 104 -18.89 -20.75 7.48
C GLU A 104 -19.75 -20.52 6.23
N PRO A 105 -19.54 -21.30 5.15
CA PRO A 105 -20.26 -21.11 3.88
C PRO A 105 -21.74 -21.47 3.95
N SER A 106 -22.13 -22.34 4.89
CA SER A 106 -23.51 -22.82 5.04
C SER A 106 -24.40 -21.85 5.83
N ARG A 107 -23.81 -20.91 6.57
CA ARG A 107 -24.55 -20.02 7.46
C ARG A 107 -24.88 -18.71 6.76
N ALA A 108 -26.13 -18.55 6.35
CA ALA A 108 -26.60 -17.39 5.59
C ALA A 108 -26.49 -16.04 6.33
N SER A 109 -26.50 -16.04 7.67
CA SER A 109 -26.35 -14.84 8.50
C SER A 109 -24.90 -14.38 8.66
N TRP A 110 -23.93 -15.16 8.14
CA TRP A 110 -22.50 -14.87 8.23
C TRP A 110 -21.90 -14.61 6.85
N PRO A 111 -21.07 -13.56 6.69
CA PRO A 111 -20.74 -12.54 7.68
C PRO A 111 -21.91 -11.58 7.94
N PRO A 112 -21.97 -10.94 9.13
CA PRO A 112 -22.90 -9.85 9.37
C PRO A 112 -22.61 -8.67 8.42
N SER A 113 -23.65 -7.88 8.15
CA SER A 113 -23.49 -6.64 7.38
C SER A 113 -22.59 -5.65 8.14
N TYR A 114 -21.93 -4.74 7.42
CA TYR A 114 -21.11 -3.71 8.05
C TYR A 114 -21.91 -2.86 9.05
N ASP A 115 -23.16 -2.52 8.71
CA ASP A 115 -24.07 -1.78 9.59
C ASP A 115 -24.41 -2.55 10.88
N SER A 116 -24.51 -3.87 10.80
CA SER A 116 -24.68 -4.74 11.97
C SER A 116 -23.42 -4.79 12.83
N ILE A 117 -22.23 -4.82 12.21
CA ILE A 117 -20.95 -4.84 12.92
C ILE A 117 -20.79 -3.58 13.77
N ILE A 118 -20.98 -2.39 13.20
CA ILE A 118 -20.76 -1.12 13.91
C ILE A 118 -21.74 -0.90 15.08
N LYS A 119 -22.90 -1.56 15.06
CA LYS A 119 -23.92 -1.49 16.12
C LYS A 119 -23.80 -2.60 17.16
N SER A 120 -22.88 -3.55 16.96
CA SER A 120 -22.70 -4.68 17.87
C SER A 120 -22.11 -4.23 19.20
N TYR A 121 -22.50 -4.93 20.27
CA TYR A 121 -21.89 -4.79 21.60
C TYR A 121 -21.33 -6.15 22.03
N PRO A 122 -20.08 -6.22 22.55
CA PRO A 122 -19.17 -5.10 22.84
C PRO A 122 -18.68 -4.37 21.58
N LEU A 123 -18.24 -3.12 21.76
CA LEU A 123 -17.80 -2.27 20.64
C LEU A 123 -16.71 -3.00 19.82
N PRO A 124 -16.84 -3.06 18.49
CA PRO A 124 -15.90 -3.78 17.65
C PRO A 124 -14.55 -3.07 17.60
N ASN A 125 -13.46 -3.85 17.62
CA ASN A 125 -12.11 -3.35 17.37
C ASN A 125 -11.83 -3.30 15.85
N ILE A 126 -12.05 -2.14 15.23
CA ILE A 126 -11.89 -1.95 13.78
C ILE A 126 -10.45 -1.51 13.46
N GLN A 127 -9.69 -2.40 12.80
CA GLN A 127 -8.34 -2.07 12.32
C GLN A 127 -8.38 -1.59 10.85
N THR A 128 -7.85 -0.40 10.62
CA THR A 128 -7.63 0.20 9.31
C THR A 128 -6.12 0.40 9.05
N PRO A 129 -5.68 0.60 7.79
CA PRO A 129 -4.28 0.86 7.49
C PRO A 129 -3.70 2.03 8.28
N LEU A 130 -4.49 3.07 8.54
CA LEU A 130 -4.08 4.22 9.36
C LEU A 130 -3.82 3.80 10.81
N THR A 131 -4.75 3.06 11.42
CA THR A 131 -4.60 2.60 12.81
C THR A 131 -3.40 1.66 12.99
N MET A 132 -3.08 0.83 11.99
CA MET A 132 -1.93 -0.07 12.06
C MET A 132 -0.59 0.67 11.96
N GLN A 133 -0.50 1.73 11.17
CA GLN A 133 0.74 2.53 11.07
C GLN A 133 1.08 3.22 12.39
N VAL A 134 0.07 3.72 13.11
CA VAL A 134 0.25 4.39 14.41
C VAL A 134 0.77 3.44 15.49
N SER A 135 0.30 2.18 15.48
CA SER A 135 0.75 1.18 16.45
C SER A 135 2.24 0.84 16.31
N ASN A 136 2.81 0.92 15.10
CA ASN A 136 4.23 0.68 14.89
C ASN A 136 5.11 1.84 15.38
N ALA A 137 4.60 3.07 15.40
CA ALA A 137 5.36 4.25 15.82
C ALA A 137 5.48 4.39 17.34
N LYS A 138 4.55 3.80 18.12
CA LYS A 138 4.53 3.89 19.58
C LYS A 138 5.45 2.87 20.28
N ASN A 139 5.87 1.82 19.59
CA ASN A 139 6.77 0.80 20.15
C ASN A 139 8.26 1.22 20.14
N GLY A 140 8.57 2.50 19.87
CA GLY A 140 9.93 3.03 19.81
C GLY A 140 10.24 4.17 20.79
N VAL A 141 9.31 4.47 21.72
CA VAL A 141 9.47 5.56 22.71
C VAL A 141 9.11 5.04 24.10
N GLU A 142 9.78 3.98 24.56
CA GLU A 142 9.90 3.68 25.98
C GLU A 142 11.09 2.73 26.20
N SER A 143 12.26 3.30 26.46
CA SER A 143 13.45 2.67 27.04
C SER A 143 14.31 3.75 27.68
#